data_AF-A0A399SNC3-F1
#
_entry.id   AF-A0A399SNC3-F1
#
_cell.length_a   1.000
_cell.length_b   1.000
_cell.length_c   1.000
_cell.angle_alpha   90.00
_cell.angle_beta   90.00
_cell.angle_gamma   90.00
#
_symmetry.space_group_name_H-M   'P 1'
#
loop_
_entity.id
_entity.type
_entity.pdbx_description
1 polymer ?
#
loop_
_entity_poly.entity_id
_entity_poly.type
_entity_poly.pdbx_seq_one_letter_code
_entity_poly.pdbx_strand_id
1 'polypeptide(L)'
;MSHANARLTVHGRVLLVRRVVEDRRPVSHVARELGVSRQCAHRWVNRFRSEGFEGLSDRSSRPRRVPTRTSPERERAVVEARTRLRSGPARLAPVTGVPARTISRILRRHGAPPLAWLDPVTGAVIRASRSTANRYEHEHPGDLIHVDVKKLGRIPDGGGWRAHGRSEQVRGRGI
;
A
#
# COMPACT_ATOMS: atom_id res chain seq x y z
N MET A 1 16.02 -6.39 6.63
CA MET A 1 15.95 -5.56 7.85
C MET A 1 15.83 -6.47 9.05
N SER A 2 16.79 -6.38 9.96
CA SER A 2 16.77 -7.07 11.26
C SER A 2 15.59 -6.55 12.08
N HIS A 3 14.77 -7.43 12.68
CA HIS A 3 13.72 -7.01 13.62
C HIS A 3 14.35 -6.42 14.89
N ALA A 4 13.66 -5.49 15.57
CA ALA A 4 14.16 -4.81 16.78
C ALA A 4 14.62 -5.76 17.90
N ASN A 5 14.08 -6.98 17.93
CA ASN A 5 14.36 -8.00 18.95
C ASN A 5 15.39 -9.04 18.50
N ALA A 6 16.03 -8.86 17.34
CA ALA A 6 17.03 -9.81 16.85
C ALA A 6 18.31 -9.70 17.68
N ARG A 7 18.67 -10.77 18.41
CA ARG A 7 19.91 -10.79 19.20
C ARG A 7 21.19 -10.66 18.38
N LEU A 8 21.17 -11.10 17.12
CA LEU A 8 22.30 -10.94 16.20
C LEU A 8 21.84 -10.21 14.94
N THR A 9 22.42 -9.03 14.73
CA THR A 9 22.48 -8.37 13.43
C THR A 9 23.36 -9.16 12.45
N VAL A 10 23.35 -8.80 11.17
CA VAL A 10 24.27 -9.40 10.18
C VAL A 10 25.73 -9.26 10.63
N HIS A 11 26.11 -8.09 11.15
CA HIS A 11 27.42 -7.86 11.72
C HIS A 11 27.75 -8.81 12.89
N GLY A 12 26.81 -9.01 13.83
CA GLY A 12 26.98 -9.96 14.93
C GLY A 12 27.15 -11.41 14.46
N ARG A 13 26.51 -11.80 13.35
CA ARG A 13 26.69 -13.13 12.74
C ARG A 13 28.06 -13.27 12.09
N VAL A 14 28.56 -12.22 11.43
CA VAL A 14 29.93 -12.20 10.89
C VAL A 14 30.95 -12.35 12.02
N LEU A 15 30.79 -11.62 13.12
CA LEU A 15 31.66 -11.74 14.30
C LEU A 15 31.63 -13.16 14.89
N LEU A 16 30.44 -13.75 14.99
CA LEU A 16 30.26 -15.13 15.44
C LEU A 16 31.03 -16.11 14.55
N VAL A 17 30.92 -15.96 13.23
CA VAL A 17 31.61 -16.82 12.26
C VAL A 17 33.11 -16.63 12.33
N ARG A 18 33.63 -15.40 12.33
CA ARG A 18 35.07 -15.13 12.43
C ARG A 18 35.68 -15.79 13.67
N ARG A 19 35.07 -15.57 14.84
CA ARG A 19 35.53 -16.18 16.09
C ARG A 19 35.53 -17.71 16.08
N VAL A 20 34.58 -18.32 15.39
CA VAL A 20 34.50 -19.80 15.33
C VAL A 20 35.41 -20.38 14.25
N VAL A 21 35.47 -19.76 13.07
CA VAL A 21 36.11 -20.33 11.88
C VAL A 21 37.56 -19.87 11.75
N GLU A 22 37.83 -18.57 11.90
CA GLU A 22 39.17 -17.98 11.79
C GLU A 22 39.95 -18.20 13.09
N ASP A 23 39.39 -17.78 14.23
CA ASP A 23 40.04 -17.91 15.55
C ASP A 23 39.95 -19.34 16.14
N ARG A 24 39.28 -20.27 15.44
CA ARG A 24 39.05 -21.67 15.83
C ARG A 24 38.50 -21.87 17.25
N ARG A 25 37.73 -20.90 17.76
CA ARG A 25 37.17 -20.96 19.12
C ARG A 25 35.97 -21.90 19.18
N PRO A 26 35.76 -22.62 20.30
CA PRO A 26 34.58 -23.48 20.47
C PRO A 26 33.26 -22.70 20.32
N VAL A 27 32.33 -23.24 19.51
CA VAL A 27 31.03 -22.61 19.23
C VAL A 27 30.25 -22.30 20.50
N SER A 28 30.34 -23.16 21.53
CA SER A 28 29.68 -22.97 22.81
C SER A 28 30.14 -21.73 23.57
N HIS A 29 31.45 -21.42 23.54
CA HIS A 29 32.00 -20.24 24.21
C HIS A 29 31.58 -18.96 23.49
N VAL A 30 31.71 -18.94 22.15
CA VAL A 30 31.30 -17.78 21.34
C VAL A 30 29.80 -17.54 21.44
N ALA A 31 28.98 -18.59 21.45
CA ALA A 31 27.53 -18.48 21.62
C ALA A 31 27.16 -17.81 22.96
N ARG A 32 27.84 -18.19 24.05
CA ARG A 32 27.65 -17.61 25.38
C ARG A 32 28.03 -16.13 25.41
N GLU A 33 29.19 -15.76 24.86
CA GLU A 33 29.65 -14.37 24.77
C GLU A 33 28.70 -13.48 23.98
N LEU A 34 28.13 -14.01 22.89
CA LEU A 34 27.21 -13.27 22.03
C LEU A 34 25.75 -13.41 22.45
N GLY A 35 25.48 -14.02 23.61
CA GLY A 35 24.14 -14.11 24.19
C GLY A 35 23.14 -14.90 23.34
N VAL A 36 23.57 -15.92 22.59
CA VAL A 36 22.70 -16.79 21.77
C VAL A 36 22.79 -18.25 22.19
N SER A 37 21.77 -19.03 21.86
CA SER A 37 21.83 -20.48 22.06
C SER A 37 22.88 -21.14 21.17
N ARG A 38 23.46 -22.25 21.63
CA ARG A 38 24.39 -23.07 20.83
C ARG A 38 23.79 -23.45 19.48
N GLN A 39 22.51 -23.83 19.45
CA GLN A 39 21.79 -24.18 18.23
C GLN A 39 21.71 -23.01 17.23
N CYS A 40 21.51 -21.78 17.72
CA CYS A 40 21.52 -20.57 16.88
C CYS A 40 22.92 -20.34 16.28
N ALA A 41 23.97 -20.45 17.10
CA ALA A 41 25.35 -20.30 16.64
C ALA A 41 25.72 -21.34 15.58
N HIS A 42 25.45 -22.63 15.84
CA HIS A 42 25.68 -23.71 14.87
C HIS A 42 24.92 -23.48 13.55
N ARG A 43 23.68 -23.00 13.61
CA ARG A 43 22.90 -22.67 12.40
C ARG A 43 23.62 -21.65 11.53
N TRP A 44 24.15 -20.58 12.11
CA TRP A 44 24.87 -19.54 11.37
C TRP A 44 26.22 -20.01 10.84
N VAL A 45 27.00 -20.74 11.65
CA VAL A 45 28.29 -21.32 11.24
C VAL A 45 28.08 -22.31 10.08
N ASN A 46 27.10 -23.21 10.18
CA ASN A 46 26.80 -24.17 9.13
C ASN A 46 26.37 -23.48 7.84
N ARG A 47 25.56 -22.42 7.94
CA ARG A 47 25.13 -21.66 6.77
C ARG A 47 26.29 -20.91 6.11
N PHE A 48 27.21 -20.34 6.90
CA PHE A 48 28.42 -19.74 6.34
C PHE A 48 29.28 -20.78 5.63
N ARG A 49 29.44 -21.98 6.20
CA ARG A 49 30.18 -23.07 5.53
C ARG A 49 29.56 -23.50 4.21
N SER A 50 28.23 -23.44 4.09
CA SER A 50 27.54 -23.84 2.85
C SER A 50 27.39 -22.73 1.82
N GLU A 51 27.28 -21.46 2.24
CA GLU A 51 26.84 -20.34 1.38
C GLU A 51 27.75 -19.09 1.48
N GLY A 52 28.81 -19.15 2.29
CA GLY A 52 29.67 -17.99 2.54
C GLY A 52 28.96 -16.85 3.28
N PHE A 53 29.47 -15.63 3.09
CA PHE A 53 28.93 -14.43 3.75
C PHE A 53 27.49 -14.10 3.33
N GLU A 54 27.10 -14.42 2.08
CA GLU A 54 25.74 -14.21 1.58
C GLU A 54 24.69 -15.00 2.40
N GLY A 55 25.08 -16.17 2.92
CA GLY A 55 24.23 -16.96 3.80
C GLY A 55 23.85 -16.25 5.11
N LEU A 56 24.66 -15.29 5.58
CA LEU A 56 24.42 -14.61 6.87
C LEU A 56 23.28 -13.60 6.83
N SER A 57 22.77 -13.28 5.64
CA SER A 57 21.59 -12.44 5.45
C SER A 57 20.31 -13.10 5.99
N ASP A 58 19.36 -12.25 6.40
CA ASP A 58 18.04 -12.73 6.81
C ASP A 58 17.30 -13.37 5.63
N ARG A 59 16.79 -14.57 5.86
CA ARG A 59 15.84 -15.20 4.93
C ARG A 59 14.44 -14.75 5.28
N SER A 60 13.56 -14.81 4.27
CA SER A 60 12.15 -14.60 4.50
C SER A 60 11.60 -15.63 5.48
N SER A 61 11.06 -15.18 6.62
CA SER A 61 10.28 -16.02 7.53
C SER A 61 8.89 -16.35 6.98
N ARG A 62 8.57 -15.90 5.77
CA ARG A 62 7.25 -16.14 5.17
C ARG A 62 7.12 -17.62 4.81
N PRO A 63 6.00 -18.26 5.17
CA PRO A 63 5.76 -19.66 4.82
C PRO A 63 5.81 -19.83 3.30
N ARG A 64 6.42 -20.92 2.84
CA ARG A 64 6.51 -21.27 1.41
C ARG A 64 5.13 -21.53 0.79
N ARG A 65 4.19 -22.07 1.59
CA ARG A 65 2.82 -22.37 1.18
C ARG A 65 1.83 -21.84 2.21
N VAL A 66 0.74 -21.24 1.72
CA VAL A 66 -0.39 -20.77 2.52
C VAL A 66 -1.64 -21.41 1.91
N PRO A 67 -2.22 -22.46 2.51
CA PRO A 67 -3.34 -23.21 1.93
C PRO A 67 -4.56 -22.33 1.64
N THR A 68 -4.80 -21.31 2.48
CA THR A 68 -5.92 -20.38 2.37
C THR A 68 -5.64 -19.19 1.43
N ARG A 69 -4.54 -19.23 0.67
CA ARG A 69 -4.24 -18.19 -0.31
C ARG A 69 -5.30 -18.23 -1.40
N THR A 70 -5.90 -17.07 -1.70
CA THR A 70 -6.82 -16.92 -2.83
C THR A 70 -6.18 -17.43 -4.11
N SER A 71 -6.89 -18.26 -4.86
CA SER A 71 -6.37 -18.84 -6.10
C SER A 71 -6.15 -17.74 -7.15
N PRO A 72 -5.16 -17.90 -8.06
CA PRO A 72 -4.93 -16.95 -9.14
C PRO A 72 -6.19 -16.65 -9.97
N GLU A 73 -7.05 -17.64 -10.18
CA GLU A 73 -8.31 -17.54 -10.91
C GLU A 73 -9.26 -16.57 -10.21
N ARG A 74 -9.42 -16.70 -8.89
CA ARG A 74 -10.26 -15.79 -8.09
C ARG A 74 -9.66 -14.39 -8.02
N GLU A 75 -8.34 -14.26 -8.01
CA GLU A 75 -7.69 -12.95 -8.08
C GLU A 75 -7.94 -12.25 -9.43
N ARG A 76 -7.84 -12.99 -10.56
CA ARG A 76 -8.17 -12.46 -11.89
C ARG A 76 -9.62 -12.00 -11.97
N ALA A 77 -10.56 -12.82 -11.50
CA ALA A 77 -11.98 -12.46 -11.45
C ALA A 77 -12.25 -11.16 -10.67
N VAL A 78 -11.51 -10.91 -9.58
CA VAL A 78 -11.59 -9.66 -8.82
C VAL A 78 -11.05 -8.47 -9.63
N VAL A 79 -9.94 -8.61 -10.34
CA VAL A 79 -9.34 -7.55 -11.18
C VAL A 79 -10.22 -7.23 -12.39
N GLU A 80 -10.82 -8.24 -13.01
CA GLU A 80 -11.78 -8.08 -14.10
C GLU A 80 -13.04 -7.36 -13.61
N ALA A 81 -13.62 -7.82 -12.49
CA ALA A 81 -14.78 -7.17 -11.89
C ALA A 81 -14.48 -5.71 -11.50
N ARG A 82 -13.28 -5.43 -10.99
CA ARG A 82 -12.81 -4.08 -10.68
C ARG A 82 -12.80 -3.18 -11.91
N THR A 83 -12.28 -3.67 -13.03
CA THR A 83 -12.16 -2.93 -14.29
C THR A 83 -13.53 -2.68 -14.92
N ARG A 84 -14.38 -3.71 -14.95
CA ARG A 84 -15.73 -3.63 -15.53
C ARG A 84 -16.69 -2.76 -14.71
N LEU A 85 -16.74 -2.97 -13.40
CA LEU A 85 -17.75 -2.33 -12.53
C LEU A 85 -17.28 -1.00 -11.93
N ARG A 86 -15.98 -0.68 -12.04
CA ARG A 86 -15.36 0.54 -11.50
C ARG A 86 -15.83 0.87 -10.08
N SER A 87 -15.90 -0.17 -9.26
CA SER A 87 -16.51 -0.12 -7.94
C SER A 87 -15.51 -0.46 -6.84
N GLY A 88 -15.76 0.05 -5.63
CA GLY A 88 -14.93 -0.21 -4.47
C GLY A 88 -15.12 -1.63 -3.90
N PRO A 89 -14.23 -2.06 -2.99
CA PRO A 89 -14.23 -3.43 -2.45
C PRO A 89 -15.56 -3.90 -1.86
N ALA A 90 -16.32 -3.01 -1.21
CA ALA A 90 -17.61 -3.35 -0.62
C ALA A 90 -18.66 -3.76 -1.66
N ARG A 91 -18.69 -3.09 -2.83
CA ARG A 91 -19.60 -3.44 -3.94
C ARG A 91 -19.11 -4.64 -4.74
N LEU A 92 -17.79 -4.85 -4.80
CA LEU A 92 -17.22 -6.01 -5.50
C LEU A 92 -17.41 -7.32 -4.72
N ALA A 93 -17.44 -7.26 -3.38
CA ALA A 93 -17.55 -8.44 -2.52
C ALA A 93 -18.73 -9.37 -2.86
N PRO A 94 -19.99 -8.89 -2.96
CA PRO A 94 -21.11 -9.75 -3.35
C PRO A 94 -21.02 -10.27 -4.78
N VAL A 95 -20.37 -9.53 -5.70
CA VAL A 95 -20.20 -9.94 -7.11
C VAL A 95 -19.20 -11.07 -7.24
N THR A 96 -18.09 -11.02 -6.51
CA THR A 96 -16.97 -11.96 -6.66
C THR A 96 -16.96 -13.06 -5.60
N GLY A 97 -17.81 -12.97 -4.57
CA GLY A 97 -17.79 -13.86 -3.41
C GLY A 97 -16.49 -13.79 -2.60
N VAL A 98 -15.73 -12.68 -2.71
CA VAL A 98 -14.45 -12.49 -2.01
C VAL A 98 -14.64 -11.37 -0.97
N PRO A 99 -14.22 -11.56 0.30
CA PRO A 99 -14.37 -10.52 1.31
C PRO A 99 -13.69 -9.20 0.91
N ALA A 100 -14.30 -8.06 1.20
CA ALA A 100 -13.82 -6.73 0.83
C ALA A 100 -12.34 -6.48 1.25
N ARG A 101 -11.95 -6.94 2.45
CA ARG A 101 -10.55 -6.86 2.93
C ARG A 101 -9.57 -7.63 2.03
N THR A 102 -9.99 -8.80 1.56
CA THR A 102 -9.20 -9.64 0.65
C THR A 102 -9.13 -8.98 -0.73
N ILE A 103 -10.24 -8.42 -1.23
CA ILE A 103 -10.25 -7.64 -2.47
C ILE A 103 -9.26 -6.48 -2.40
N SER A 104 -9.25 -5.67 -1.34
CA SER A 104 -8.28 -4.59 -1.18
C SER A 104 -6.84 -5.07 -1.25
N ARG A 105 -6.53 -6.24 -0.66
CA ARG A 105 -5.19 -6.85 -0.72
C ARG A 105 -4.84 -7.37 -2.12
N ILE A 106 -5.81 -7.95 -2.83
CA ILE A 106 -5.65 -8.41 -4.22
C ILE A 106 -5.35 -7.20 -5.11
N LEU A 107 -6.20 -6.17 -5.08
CA LEU A 107 -6.03 -4.96 -5.87
C LEU A 107 -4.67 -4.30 -5.65
N ARG A 108 -4.21 -4.21 -4.38
CA ARG A 108 -2.87 -3.71 -4.06
C ARG A 108 -1.76 -4.58 -4.65
N ARG A 109 -1.90 -5.91 -4.60
CA ARG A 109 -0.90 -6.85 -5.14
C ARG A 109 -0.79 -6.74 -6.67
N HIS A 110 -1.90 -6.51 -7.34
CA HIS A 110 -1.99 -6.34 -8.79
C HIS A 110 -1.76 -4.91 -9.26
N GLY A 111 -1.38 -3.98 -8.36
CA GLY A 111 -1.09 -2.59 -8.71
C GLY A 111 -2.29 -1.80 -9.22
N ALA A 112 -3.53 -2.24 -8.93
CA ALA A 112 -4.72 -1.57 -9.40
C ALA A 112 -4.85 -0.18 -8.73
N PRO A 113 -5.01 0.91 -9.51
CA PRO A 113 -5.09 2.25 -8.97
C PRO A 113 -6.36 2.45 -8.12
N PRO A 114 -6.30 3.30 -7.08
CA PRO A 114 -7.48 3.79 -6.38
C PRO A 114 -8.50 4.39 -7.35
N LEU A 115 -9.81 4.21 -7.09
CA LEU A 115 -10.85 4.83 -7.93
C LEU A 115 -10.73 6.34 -8.02
N ALA A 116 -10.31 6.99 -6.94
CA ALA A 116 -10.13 8.43 -6.90
C ALA A 116 -9.06 8.92 -7.89
N TRP A 117 -8.21 8.02 -8.40
CA TRP A 117 -7.21 8.32 -9.41
C TRP A 117 -7.66 7.97 -10.81
N LEU A 118 -8.90 7.49 -10.98
CA LEU A 118 -9.44 7.12 -12.28
C LEU A 118 -10.51 8.12 -12.69
N ASP A 119 -10.47 8.52 -13.95
CA ASP A 119 -11.51 9.34 -14.53
C ASP A 119 -12.84 8.53 -14.52
N PRO A 120 -13.93 9.07 -13.94
CA PRO A 120 -15.17 8.31 -13.80
C PRO A 120 -15.80 7.86 -15.12
N VAL A 121 -15.51 8.56 -16.23
CA VAL A 121 -16.12 8.32 -17.55
C VAL A 121 -15.29 7.31 -18.35
N THR A 122 -14.00 7.55 -18.47
CA THR A 122 -13.05 6.77 -19.30
C THR A 122 -12.37 5.65 -18.54
N GLY A 123 -12.28 5.73 -17.21
CA GLY A 123 -11.52 4.78 -16.38
C GLY A 123 -10.00 4.90 -16.55
N ALA A 124 -9.52 5.87 -17.33
CA ALA A 124 -8.10 6.16 -17.45
C ALA A 124 -7.57 6.70 -16.12
N VAL A 125 -6.31 6.40 -15.80
CA VAL A 125 -5.65 7.05 -14.67
C VAL A 125 -5.63 8.54 -14.96
N ILE A 126 -6.27 9.32 -14.09
CA ILE A 126 -6.16 10.77 -14.06
C ILE A 126 -4.67 11.04 -13.87
N ARG A 127 -4.01 11.38 -14.98
CA ARG A 127 -2.65 11.92 -14.98
C ARG A 127 -2.76 13.35 -14.45
N ALA A 128 -3.20 13.50 -13.21
CA ALA A 128 -3.07 14.74 -12.49
C ALA A 128 -1.59 14.88 -12.13
N SER A 129 -0.75 15.18 -13.13
CA SER A 129 0.05 16.36 -12.90
C SER A 129 -0.98 17.48 -12.69
N ARG A 130 -1.10 17.97 -11.46
CA ARG A 130 -1.84 19.23 -11.22
C ARG A 130 -1.29 20.39 -12.06
N SER A 131 -0.16 20.18 -12.74
CA SER A 131 0.24 20.94 -13.90
C SER A 131 -0.31 20.27 -15.17
N THR A 132 -1.32 20.85 -15.79
CA THR A 132 -1.04 21.22 -17.19
C THR A 132 0.32 21.93 -17.15
N ALA A 133 1.33 21.48 -17.91
CA ALA A 133 2.61 22.20 -17.94
C ALA A 133 2.42 23.69 -18.33
N ASN A 134 1.28 24.00 -18.95
CA ASN A 134 0.79 25.35 -19.13
C ASN A 134 0.23 25.88 -17.79
N ARG A 135 1.09 26.57 -17.04
CA ARG A 135 0.61 27.60 -16.13
C ARG A 135 0.19 28.79 -16.98
N TYR A 136 -1.05 29.23 -16.81
CA TYR A 136 -1.50 30.50 -17.36
C TYR A 136 -0.97 31.61 -16.46
N GLU A 137 0.32 31.91 -16.60
CA GLU A 137 0.99 33.04 -15.96
C GLU A 137 0.98 34.22 -16.95
N HIS A 138 0.53 35.38 -16.50
CA HIS A 138 0.49 36.60 -17.30
C HIS A 138 1.17 37.73 -16.52
N GLU A 139 1.75 38.68 -17.26
CA GLU A 139 2.67 39.69 -16.72
C GLU A 139 1.95 40.75 -15.88
N HIS A 140 0.70 41.07 -16.22
CA HIS A 140 -0.06 42.12 -15.56
C HIS A 140 -1.44 41.62 -15.06
N PRO A 141 -1.94 42.18 -13.94
CA PRO A 141 -3.32 41.95 -13.51
C PRO A 141 -4.31 42.35 -14.62
N GLY A 142 -5.17 41.42 -15.05
CA GLY A 142 -6.19 41.65 -16.08
C GLY A 142 -5.92 40.96 -17.42
N ASP A 143 -4.69 40.50 -17.67
CA ASP A 143 -4.30 39.79 -18.90
C ASP A 143 -4.96 38.41 -19.05
N LEU A 144 -5.46 37.85 -17.95
CA LEU A 144 -6.19 36.59 -17.91
C LEU A 144 -7.50 36.76 -17.12
N ILE A 145 -8.60 36.42 -17.77
CA ILE A 145 -9.92 36.37 -17.14
C ILE A 145 -10.31 34.91 -16.98
N HIS A 146 -10.44 34.45 -15.73
CA HIS A 146 -11.01 33.15 -15.43
C HIS A 146 -12.53 33.28 -15.34
N VAL A 147 -13.24 32.62 -16.25
CA VAL A 147 -14.71 32.57 -16.22
C VAL A 147 -15.14 31.21 -15.66
N ASP A 148 -15.65 31.21 -14.43
CA ASP A 148 -16.34 30.04 -13.88
C ASP A 148 -17.85 30.23 -14.07
N VAL A 149 -18.50 29.29 -14.75
CA VAL A 149 -19.95 29.32 -14.96
C VAL A 149 -20.59 28.32 -14.01
N LYS A 150 -21.20 28.83 -12.95
CA LYS A 150 -21.97 28.04 -12.00
C LYS A 150 -23.46 28.21 -12.23
N LYS A 151 -24.16 27.10 -12.47
CA LYS A 151 -25.63 27.08 -12.44
C LYS A 151 -26.11 27.09 -10.99
N LEU A 152 -26.69 28.19 -10.55
CA LEU A 152 -27.33 28.30 -9.23
C LEU A 152 -28.81 27.86 -9.32
N GLY A 153 -29.32 27.28 -8.25
CA GLY A 153 -30.75 27.02 -8.11
C GLY A 153 -31.52 28.33 -7.93
N ARG A 154 -32.80 28.36 -8.36
CA ARG A 154 -33.66 29.54 -8.18
C ARG A 154 -33.86 29.79 -6.68
N ILE A 155 -33.55 31.00 -6.23
CA ILE A 155 -33.89 31.48 -4.89
C ILE A 155 -35.39 31.81 -4.89
N PRO A 156 -36.20 31.26 -3.97
CA PRO A 156 -37.62 31.57 -3.89
C PRO A 156 -37.86 33.01 -3.40
N ASP A 157 -39.02 33.55 -3.74
CA ASP A 157 -39.49 34.80 -3.15
C ASP A 157 -39.60 34.63 -1.63
N GLY A 158 -39.01 35.57 -0.87
CA GLY A 158 -38.91 35.49 0.60
C GLY A 158 -37.64 34.82 1.14
N GLY A 159 -36.84 34.17 0.29
CA GLY A 159 -35.52 33.63 0.66
C GLY A 159 -35.42 32.11 0.67
N GLY A 160 -34.20 31.62 0.95
CA GLY A 160 -33.89 30.19 1.00
C GLY A 160 -34.18 29.54 2.36
N TRP A 161 -33.65 28.34 2.57
CA TRP A 161 -33.80 27.58 3.82
C TRP A 161 -33.34 28.35 5.08
N ARG A 162 -32.49 29.38 4.94
CA ARG A 162 -32.09 30.25 6.05
C ARG A 162 -33.23 31.12 6.59
N ALA A 163 -34.18 31.51 5.74
CA ALA A 163 -35.36 32.28 6.13
C ALA A 163 -36.52 31.37 6.58
N HIS A 164 -36.64 30.17 6.01
CA HIS A 164 -37.82 29.30 6.18
C HIS A 164 -37.55 27.95 6.87
N GLY A 165 -36.33 27.71 7.34
CA GLY A 165 -35.91 26.43 7.91
C GLY A 165 -35.62 25.36 6.85
N ARG A 166 -35.03 24.23 7.24
CA ARG A 166 -34.74 23.11 6.33
C ARG A 166 -35.97 22.20 6.18
N SER A 167 -36.61 22.20 5.02
CA SER A 167 -37.72 21.29 4.67
C SER A 167 -37.54 20.71 3.26
N GLU A 168 -38.28 19.65 2.91
CA GLU A 168 -38.27 19.12 1.53
C GLU A 168 -38.74 20.15 0.49
N GLN A 169 -39.66 21.05 0.87
CA GLN A 169 -40.16 22.12 0.00
C GLN A 169 -39.09 23.15 -0.38
N VAL A 170 -38.05 23.34 0.45
CA VAL A 170 -36.93 24.26 0.18
C VAL A 170 -35.65 23.54 -0.27
N ARG A 171 -35.69 22.21 -0.43
CA ARG A 171 -34.52 21.40 -0.79
C ARG A 171 -34.09 21.70 -2.24
N GLY A 172 -32.89 22.22 -2.42
CA GLY A 172 -32.35 22.61 -3.74
C GLY A 172 -32.73 24.03 -4.20
N ARG A 173 -33.49 24.78 -3.39
CA ARG A 173 -33.85 26.18 -3.63
C ARG A 173 -32.79 27.12 -3.03
N GLY A 174 -31.71 27.30 -3.77
CA GLY A 174 -30.67 28.29 -3.47
C GLY A 174 -29.77 27.94 -2.27
N ILE A 175 -28.68 28.71 -2.15
CA ILE A 175 -27.66 28.61 -1.09
C ILE A 175 -28.26 28.96 0.28
#